data_AF-A0A1G6HRW1-F1
#
_entry.id   AF-A0A1G6HRW1-F1
#
_cell.length_a   1.000
_cell.length_b   1.000
_cell.length_c   1.000
_cell.angle_alpha   90.00
_cell.angle_beta   90.00
_cell.angle_gamma   90.00
#
_symmetry.space_group_name_H-M   'P 1'
#
loop_
_entity.id
_entity.type
_entity.pdbx_description
1 polymer ?
#
loop_
_entity_poly.entity_id
_entity_poly.type
_entity_poly.pdbx_seq_one_letter_code
_entity_poly.pdbx_strand_id
1 'polypeptide(L)'
;MTADLPQITSALHTQWARLRSWVGPLGDNLLGNRNKPSALPGWTVGELVAHLGRAMDALAVCTPAPAGTRPIELAEYLGSYPERADDISQFTRDLAVEIADAPLAAVDALATRALATLDELSLDQVVVVQARRGAITLRDMAMSRLIELVVHAEDLVASLKGVVDSAGPANPIDREAQRIVAEELLDIVVTRGGWDLEVTDPGLWIRLATGRARYNVDDLARAITTDYTAGGVPDLGRMLPIL
;
A
#
# COMPACT_ATOMS: atom_id res chain seq x y z
N MET A 1 6.37 2.03 16.13
CA MET A 1 4.99 2.49 15.85
C MET A 1 4.99 3.99 15.61
N THR A 2 4.69 4.44 14.40
CA THR A 2 4.93 5.84 13.99
C THR A 2 3.64 6.69 13.92
N ALA A 3 2.57 6.18 13.29
CA ALA A 3 1.26 6.86 13.21
C ALA A 3 0.14 6.13 13.98
N ASP A 4 -0.81 6.86 14.54
CA ASP A 4 -2.01 6.30 15.19
C ASP A 4 -3.15 5.99 14.19
N LEU A 5 -4.20 5.31 14.66
CA LEU A 5 -5.33 4.93 13.82
C LEU A 5 -6.02 6.15 13.17
N PRO A 6 -6.37 7.23 13.89
CA PRO A 6 -6.93 8.44 13.27
C PRO A 6 -6.06 9.03 12.14
N GLN A 7 -4.73 9.09 12.32
CA GLN A 7 -3.81 9.56 11.28
C GLN A 7 -3.84 8.65 10.05
N ILE A 8 -3.80 7.33 10.25
CA ILE A 8 -3.82 6.33 9.17
C ILE A 8 -5.16 6.38 8.43
N THR A 9 -6.29 6.46 9.14
CA THR A 9 -7.62 6.58 8.54
C THR A 9 -7.71 7.82 7.65
N SER A 10 -7.29 8.98 8.16
CA SER A 10 -7.27 10.23 7.40
C SER A 10 -6.40 10.14 6.14
N ALA A 11 -5.21 9.55 6.28
CA ALA A 11 -4.29 9.33 5.16
C ALA A 11 -4.86 8.38 4.11
N LEU A 12 -5.56 7.32 4.52
CA LEU A 12 -6.17 6.34 3.61
C LEU A 12 -7.31 6.96 2.79
N HIS A 13 -8.20 7.72 3.43
CA HIS A 13 -9.27 8.46 2.75
C HIS A 13 -8.69 9.50 1.77
N THR A 14 -7.69 10.27 2.22
CA THR A 14 -7.06 11.32 1.41
C THR A 14 -6.33 10.74 0.20
N GLN A 15 -5.53 9.69 0.41
CA GLN A 15 -4.82 9.00 -0.67
C GLN A 15 -5.79 8.40 -1.69
N TRP A 16 -6.87 7.76 -1.23
CA TRP A 16 -7.89 7.20 -2.12
C TRP A 16 -8.53 8.29 -3.00
N ALA A 17 -9.01 9.36 -2.37
CA ALA A 17 -9.65 10.47 -3.07
C ALA A 17 -8.70 11.13 -4.10
N ARG A 18 -7.43 11.29 -3.74
CA ARG A 18 -6.39 11.86 -4.61
C ARG A 18 -6.12 10.96 -5.82
N LEU A 19 -5.87 9.67 -5.60
CA LEU A 19 -5.66 8.70 -6.67
C LEU A 19 -6.88 8.62 -7.59
N ARG A 20 -8.07 8.56 -7.01
CA ARG A 20 -9.31 8.44 -7.79
C ARG A 20 -9.56 9.67 -8.65
N SER A 21 -9.28 10.87 -8.14
CA SER A 21 -9.40 12.12 -8.90
C SER A 21 -8.43 12.16 -10.08
N TRP A 22 -7.25 11.55 -9.95
CA TRP A 22 -6.24 11.45 -11.01
C TRP A 22 -6.61 10.41 -12.09
N VAL A 23 -7.14 9.25 -11.71
CA VAL A 23 -7.55 8.19 -12.66
C VAL A 23 -8.85 8.53 -13.41
N GLY A 24 -9.77 9.25 -12.77
CA GLY A 24 -11.12 9.49 -13.30
C GLY A 24 -11.20 10.07 -14.71
N PRO A 25 -10.45 11.13 -15.03
CA PRO A 25 -10.43 11.70 -16.38
C PRO A 25 -9.99 10.73 -17.49
N LEU A 26 -9.35 9.61 -17.14
CA LEU A 26 -8.89 8.62 -18.11
C LEU A 26 -10.04 7.70 -18.59
N GLY A 27 -11.15 7.65 -17.86
CA GLY A 27 -12.31 6.80 -18.13
C GLY A 27 -12.03 5.30 -17.94
N ASP A 28 -13.06 4.47 -18.13
CA ASP A 28 -12.99 3.02 -17.89
C ASP A 28 -12.00 2.28 -18.80
N ASN A 29 -11.65 2.86 -19.95
CA ASN A 29 -10.63 2.32 -20.86
C ASN A 29 -9.22 2.90 -20.61
N LEU A 30 -9.05 3.77 -19.62
CA LEU A 30 -7.78 4.42 -19.26
C LEU A 30 -7.08 5.06 -20.47
N LEU A 31 -7.82 5.83 -21.27
CA LEU A 31 -7.38 6.38 -22.56
C LEU A 31 -6.77 5.33 -23.52
N GLY A 32 -7.32 4.10 -23.52
CA GLY A 32 -6.84 2.99 -24.35
C GLY A 32 -5.65 2.23 -23.76
N ASN A 33 -5.26 2.49 -22.52
CA ASN A 33 -4.14 1.80 -21.87
C ASN A 33 -4.57 0.60 -21.02
N ARG A 34 -5.88 0.36 -20.86
CA ARG A 34 -6.41 -0.72 -20.01
C ARG A 34 -5.75 -2.07 -20.25
N ASN A 35 -5.55 -2.47 -21.50
CA ASN A 35 -4.98 -3.77 -21.86
C ASN A 35 -3.46 -3.74 -22.08
N LYS A 36 -2.79 -2.61 -21.86
CA LYS A 36 -1.33 -2.52 -21.96
C LYS A 36 -0.68 -3.11 -20.70
N PRO A 37 0.57 -3.61 -20.80
CA PRO A 37 1.33 -4.01 -19.61
C PRO A 37 1.42 -2.89 -18.58
N SER A 38 1.29 -3.25 -17.31
CA SER A 38 1.59 -2.39 -16.17
C SER A 38 3.07 -2.49 -15.78
N ALA A 39 3.47 -1.73 -14.77
CA ALA A 39 4.77 -1.85 -14.12
C ALA A 39 4.94 -3.18 -13.36
N LEU A 40 3.83 -3.86 -13.01
CA LEU A 40 3.86 -5.18 -12.40
C LEU A 40 3.95 -6.27 -13.48
N PRO A 41 4.98 -7.14 -13.44
CA PRO A 41 5.14 -8.19 -14.43
C PRO A 41 3.91 -9.10 -14.55
N GLY A 42 3.44 -9.30 -15.79
CA GLY A 42 2.31 -10.19 -16.08
C GLY A 42 0.93 -9.59 -15.83
N TRP A 43 0.84 -8.32 -15.42
CA TRP A 43 -0.43 -7.61 -15.21
C TRP A 43 -0.59 -6.48 -16.23
N THR A 44 -1.81 -6.27 -16.67
CA THR A 44 -2.27 -5.10 -17.43
C THR A 44 -2.58 -3.93 -16.51
N VAL A 45 -2.66 -2.71 -17.06
CA VAL A 45 -3.06 -1.53 -16.28
C VAL A 45 -4.48 -1.71 -15.71
N GLY A 46 -5.39 -2.35 -16.46
CA GLY A 46 -6.74 -2.65 -15.99
C GLY A 46 -6.77 -3.63 -14.81
N GLU A 47 -5.92 -4.66 -14.83
CA GLU A 47 -5.78 -5.59 -13.70
C GLU A 47 -5.17 -4.89 -12.47
N LEU A 48 -4.19 -4.00 -12.65
CA LEU A 48 -3.67 -3.17 -11.55
C LEU A 48 -4.76 -2.28 -10.94
N VAL A 49 -5.63 -1.67 -11.76
CA VAL A 49 -6.77 -0.88 -11.27
C VAL A 49 -7.78 -1.76 -10.52
N ALA A 50 -8.11 -2.94 -11.03
CA ALA A 50 -8.97 -3.89 -10.33
C ALA A 50 -8.38 -4.30 -8.97
N HIS A 51 -7.05 -4.47 -8.92
CA HIS A 51 -6.35 -4.83 -7.69
C HIS A 51 -6.45 -3.76 -6.61
N LEU A 52 -6.45 -2.47 -6.96
CA LEU A 52 -6.64 -1.39 -5.97
C LEU A 52 -7.96 -1.58 -5.18
N GLY A 53 -9.06 -1.89 -5.88
CA GLY A 53 -10.34 -2.21 -5.22
C GLY A 53 -10.27 -3.49 -4.38
N ARG A 54 -9.65 -4.55 -4.91
CA ARG A 54 -9.44 -5.82 -4.20
C ARG A 54 -8.61 -5.65 -2.92
N ALA A 55 -7.57 -4.82 -2.95
CA ALA A 55 -6.72 -4.56 -1.81
C ALA A 55 -7.54 -3.93 -0.69
N MET A 56 -8.40 -2.96 -1.01
CA MET A 56 -9.29 -2.32 -0.05
C MET A 56 -10.33 -3.29 0.54
N ASP A 57 -10.88 -4.20 -0.27
CA ASP A 57 -11.89 -5.18 0.14
C ASP A 57 -11.47 -6.08 1.32
N ALA A 58 -10.18 -6.24 1.57
CA ALA A 58 -9.69 -6.95 2.76
C ALA A 58 -10.15 -6.31 4.08
N LEU A 59 -10.38 -4.99 4.10
CA LEU A 59 -10.87 -4.25 5.26
C LEU A 59 -12.40 -4.33 5.36
N ALA A 60 -13.11 -4.36 4.22
CA ALA A 60 -14.56 -4.46 4.18
C ALA A 60 -15.10 -5.77 4.77
N VAL A 61 -14.28 -6.83 4.79
CA VAL A 61 -14.64 -8.13 5.36
C VAL A 61 -14.21 -8.31 6.82
N CYS A 62 -13.58 -7.30 7.42
CA CYS A 62 -13.15 -7.38 8.81
C CYS A 62 -14.34 -7.36 9.76
N THR A 63 -14.25 -8.19 10.80
CA THR A 63 -15.21 -8.20 11.92
C THR A 63 -14.48 -8.09 13.25
N PRO A 64 -15.13 -7.63 14.33
CA PRO A 64 -14.49 -7.62 15.65
C PRO A 64 -14.02 -9.03 16.05
N ALA A 65 -12.78 -9.15 16.51
CA ALA A 65 -12.26 -10.42 17.00
C ALA A 65 -12.83 -10.74 18.40
N PRO A 66 -12.92 -12.03 18.79
CA PRO A 66 -13.30 -12.41 20.14
C PRO A 66 -12.40 -11.76 21.20
N ALA A 67 -12.96 -11.43 22.37
CA ALA A 67 -12.19 -10.86 23.46
C ALA A 67 -11.01 -11.76 23.88
N GLY A 68 -9.83 -11.16 24.08
CA GLY A 68 -8.60 -11.88 24.43
C GLY A 68 -7.86 -12.50 23.24
N THR A 69 -8.35 -12.36 22.01
CA THR A 69 -7.60 -12.74 20.80
C THR A 69 -6.30 -11.95 20.72
N ARG A 70 -5.17 -12.65 20.55
CA ARG A 70 -3.86 -12.03 20.33
C ARG A 70 -3.71 -11.69 18.84
N PRO A 71 -3.55 -10.41 18.47
CA PRO A 71 -3.30 -10.04 17.08
C PRO A 71 -1.90 -10.47 16.65
N ILE A 72 -1.74 -10.83 15.38
CA ILE A 72 -0.43 -10.92 14.73
C ILE A 72 0.10 -9.51 14.44
N GLU A 73 1.43 -9.40 14.34
CA GLU A 73 2.10 -8.12 14.05
C GLU A 73 1.96 -7.73 12.57
N LEU A 74 2.03 -6.43 12.28
CA LEU A 74 2.00 -5.93 10.89
C LEU A 74 3.06 -6.60 10.01
N ALA A 75 4.28 -6.74 10.53
CA ALA A 75 5.40 -7.34 9.79
C ALA A 75 5.14 -8.82 9.45
N GLU A 76 4.49 -9.57 10.34
CA GLU A 76 4.05 -10.95 10.09
C GLU A 76 2.91 -10.98 9.06
N TYR A 77 1.94 -10.07 9.17
CA TYR A 77 0.84 -9.96 8.21
C TYR A 77 1.33 -9.68 6.78
N LEU A 78 2.25 -8.72 6.62
CA LEU A 78 2.85 -8.35 5.34
C LEU A 78 3.74 -9.48 4.78
N GLY A 79 4.51 -10.14 5.64
CA GLY A 79 5.39 -11.26 5.25
C GLY A 79 4.64 -12.47 4.67
N SER A 80 3.31 -12.55 4.85
CA SER A 80 2.47 -13.62 4.28
C SER A 80 2.08 -13.42 2.81
N TYR A 81 2.42 -12.28 2.19
CA TYR A 81 2.00 -11.95 0.83
C TYR A 81 2.71 -12.76 -0.26
N PRO A 82 4.05 -12.96 -0.21
CA PRO A 82 4.75 -13.73 -1.23
C PRO A 82 4.20 -15.14 -1.42
N GLU A 83 3.87 -15.84 -0.33
CA GLU A 83 3.30 -17.19 -0.35
C GLU A 83 1.93 -17.27 -1.06
N ARG A 84 1.25 -16.14 -1.23
CA ARG A 84 -0.08 -16.03 -1.85
C ARG A 84 -0.08 -15.22 -3.14
N ALA A 85 1.09 -14.91 -3.70
CA ALA A 85 1.20 -14.07 -4.89
C ALA A 85 0.40 -14.63 -6.10
N ASP A 86 0.41 -15.95 -6.27
CA ASP A 86 -0.33 -16.64 -7.33
C ASP A 86 -1.85 -16.53 -7.14
N ASP A 87 -2.35 -16.79 -5.93
CA ASP A 87 -3.76 -16.63 -5.58
C ASP A 87 -4.20 -15.17 -5.78
N ILE A 88 -3.42 -14.21 -5.28
CA ILE A 88 -3.68 -12.77 -5.44
C ILE A 88 -3.78 -12.42 -6.92
N SER A 89 -2.84 -12.90 -7.73
CA SER A 89 -2.84 -12.67 -9.17
C SER A 89 -4.05 -13.28 -9.86
N GLN A 90 -4.42 -14.51 -9.52
CA GLN A 90 -5.58 -15.17 -10.11
C GLN A 90 -6.86 -14.41 -9.79
N PHE A 91 -7.08 -14.10 -8.52
CA PHE A 91 -8.28 -13.36 -8.13
C PHE A 91 -8.32 -11.92 -8.67
N THR A 92 -7.17 -11.26 -8.85
CA THR A 92 -7.13 -9.95 -9.53
C THR A 92 -7.62 -10.08 -10.97
N ARG A 93 -7.18 -11.11 -11.70
CA ARG A 93 -7.64 -11.36 -13.09
C ARG A 93 -9.13 -11.67 -13.14
N ASP A 94 -9.61 -12.52 -12.24
CA ASP A 94 -11.03 -12.86 -12.17
C ASP A 94 -11.89 -11.61 -11.89
N LEU A 95 -11.46 -10.78 -10.94
CA LEU A 95 -12.13 -9.52 -10.65
C LEU A 95 -12.09 -8.56 -11.85
N ALA A 96 -10.95 -8.44 -12.55
CA ALA A 96 -10.83 -7.56 -13.72
C ALA A 96 -11.76 -7.96 -14.86
N VAL A 97 -12.07 -9.26 -15.00
CA VAL A 97 -13.10 -9.78 -15.91
C VAL A 97 -14.50 -9.46 -15.40
N GLU A 98 -14.76 -9.70 -14.11
CA GLU A 98 -16.08 -9.46 -13.48
C GLU A 98 -16.51 -7.99 -13.61
N ILE A 99 -15.60 -7.05 -13.37
CA ILE A 99 -15.92 -5.62 -13.36
C ILE A 99 -15.79 -4.96 -14.73
N ALA A 100 -15.66 -5.75 -15.80
CA ALA A 100 -15.14 -5.23 -17.07
C ALA A 100 -16.00 -4.15 -17.73
N ASP A 101 -17.30 -4.14 -17.46
CA ASP A 101 -18.25 -3.17 -18.01
C ASP A 101 -18.12 -1.78 -17.38
N ALA A 102 -17.76 -1.68 -16.11
CA ALA A 102 -17.67 -0.42 -15.36
C ALA A 102 -16.57 -0.49 -14.27
N PRO A 103 -15.30 -0.68 -14.65
CA PRO A 103 -14.20 -0.98 -13.72
C PRO A 103 -13.99 0.10 -12.67
N LEU A 104 -14.02 1.39 -13.05
CA LEU A 104 -13.78 2.47 -12.08
C LEU A 104 -14.91 2.56 -11.05
N ALA A 105 -16.17 2.41 -11.48
CA ALA A 105 -17.31 2.43 -10.59
C ALA A 105 -17.32 1.22 -9.62
N ALA A 106 -16.93 0.04 -10.10
CA ALA A 106 -16.83 -1.15 -9.24
C ALA A 106 -15.72 -1.03 -8.20
N VAL A 107 -14.56 -0.50 -8.60
CA VAL A 107 -13.43 -0.22 -7.72
C VAL A 107 -13.79 0.85 -6.68
N ASP A 108 -14.51 1.91 -7.08
CA ASP A 108 -15.07 2.91 -6.16
C ASP A 108 -15.99 2.27 -5.12
N ALA A 109 -16.89 1.38 -5.54
CA ALA A 109 -17.80 0.69 -4.63
C ALA A 109 -17.06 -0.21 -3.61
N LEU A 110 -15.98 -0.88 -4.03
CA LEU A 110 -15.15 -1.69 -3.13
C LEU A 110 -14.45 -0.81 -2.08
N ALA A 111 -13.83 0.29 -2.50
CA ALA A 111 -13.14 1.19 -1.60
C ALA A 111 -14.09 1.93 -0.65
N THR A 112 -15.24 2.40 -1.14
CA THR A 112 -16.26 3.04 -0.29
C THR A 112 -16.74 2.09 0.82
N ARG A 113 -17.00 0.81 0.51
CA ARG A 113 -17.35 -0.17 1.54
C ARG A 113 -16.23 -0.35 2.56
N ALA A 114 -15.00 -0.51 2.11
CA ALA A 114 -13.84 -0.69 2.97
C ALA A 114 -13.61 0.49 3.93
N LEU A 115 -13.70 1.71 3.42
CA LEU A 115 -13.55 2.94 4.20
C LEU A 115 -14.70 3.12 5.19
N ALA A 116 -15.94 2.84 4.79
CA ALA A 116 -17.08 2.86 5.71
C ALA A 116 -16.91 1.84 6.85
N THR A 117 -16.47 0.62 6.54
CA THR A 117 -16.18 -0.40 7.56
C THR A 117 -15.08 0.05 8.52
N LEU A 118 -14.03 0.70 8.03
CA LEU A 118 -12.99 1.27 8.89
C LEU A 118 -13.55 2.31 9.86
N ASP A 119 -14.34 3.24 9.34
CA ASP A 119 -14.94 4.32 10.12
C ASP A 119 -15.89 3.76 11.18
N GLU A 120 -16.74 2.79 10.83
CA GLU A 120 -17.65 2.10 11.75
C GLU A 120 -16.88 1.37 12.87
N LEU A 121 -15.90 0.54 12.53
CA LEU A 121 -15.10 -0.20 13.51
C LEU A 121 -14.31 0.74 14.44
N SER A 122 -13.86 1.89 13.91
CA SER A 122 -13.18 2.91 14.71
C SER A 122 -14.15 3.61 15.68
N LEU A 123 -15.37 3.92 15.25
CA LEU A 123 -16.40 4.52 16.09
C LEU A 123 -16.83 3.58 17.22
N ASP A 124 -16.94 2.28 16.91
CA ASP A 124 -17.23 1.21 17.88
C ASP A 124 -16.04 0.87 18.79
N GLN A 125 -14.90 1.58 18.65
CA GLN A 125 -13.68 1.39 19.44
C GLN A 125 -13.12 -0.03 19.34
N VAL A 126 -13.29 -0.69 18.19
CA VAL A 126 -12.75 -2.03 17.94
C VAL A 126 -11.23 -1.96 17.83
N VAL A 127 -10.53 -2.65 18.73
CA VAL A 127 -9.06 -2.67 18.74
C VAL A 127 -8.49 -3.78 17.85
N VAL A 128 -9.12 -4.95 17.85
CA VAL A 128 -8.66 -6.14 17.12
C VAL A 128 -9.77 -6.65 16.21
N VAL A 129 -9.41 -6.89 14.95
CA VAL A 129 -10.31 -7.44 13.93
C VAL A 129 -9.86 -8.81 13.47
N GLN A 130 -10.82 -9.66 13.14
CA GLN A 130 -10.56 -10.87 12.38
C GLN A 130 -10.49 -10.50 10.89
N ALA A 131 -9.29 -10.58 10.31
CA ALA A 131 -9.06 -10.43 8.87
C ALA A 131 -8.90 -11.80 8.20
N ARG A 132 -8.80 -11.81 6.86
CA ARG A 132 -8.61 -13.04 6.06
C ARG A 132 -7.39 -13.88 6.46
N ARG A 133 -6.34 -13.22 6.97
CA ARG A 133 -5.04 -13.81 7.26
C ARG A 133 -4.78 -14.03 8.75
N GLY A 134 -5.80 -13.82 9.58
CA GLY A 134 -5.67 -13.89 11.03
C GLY A 134 -6.21 -12.65 11.71
N ALA A 135 -6.20 -12.68 13.04
CA ALA A 135 -6.56 -11.52 13.85
C ALA A 135 -5.41 -10.52 13.85
N ILE A 136 -5.73 -9.24 13.66
CA ILE A 136 -4.76 -8.13 13.59
C ILE A 136 -5.38 -6.91 14.28
N THR A 137 -4.56 -5.96 14.75
CA THR A 137 -5.11 -4.69 15.24
C THR A 137 -5.81 -3.93 14.10
N LEU A 138 -6.86 -3.17 14.41
CA LEU A 138 -7.54 -2.35 13.40
C LEU A 138 -6.57 -1.32 12.79
N ARG A 139 -5.67 -0.76 13.62
CA ARG A 139 -4.58 0.11 13.18
C ARG A 139 -3.73 -0.56 12.11
N ASP A 140 -3.20 -1.75 12.38
CA ASP A 140 -2.28 -2.42 11.46
C ASP A 140 -3.01 -2.95 10.22
N MET A 141 -4.29 -3.32 10.35
CA MET A 141 -5.12 -3.63 9.19
C MET A 141 -5.26 -2.41 8.26
N ALA A 142 -5.58 -1.23 8.81
CA ALA A 142 -5.66 0.01 8.06
C ALA A 142 -4.29 0.41 7.47
N MET A 143 -3.21 0.27 8.26
CA MET A 143 -1.83 0.54 7.82
C MET A 143 -1.44 -0.35 6.64
N SER A 144 -1.79 -1.64 6.67
CA SER A 144 -1.54 -2.55 5.54
C SER A 144 -2.28 -2.13 4.26
N ARG A 145 -3.49 -1.56 4.37
CA ARG A 145 -4.21 -1.02 3.22
C ARG A 145 -3.56 0.25 2.69
N LEU A 146 -3.07 1.12 3.59
CA LEU A 146 -2.37 2.35 3.22
C LEU A 146 -1.06 2.05 2.46
N ILE A 147 -0.29 1.06 2.93
CA ILE A 147 0.91 0.56 2.24
C ILE A 147 0.56 0.10 0.83
N GLU A 148 -0.41 -0.83 0.70
CA GLU A 148 -0.85 -1.36 -0.60
C GLU A 148 -1.30 -0.24 -1.55
N LEU A 149 -2.10 0.71 -1.05
CA LEU A 149 -2.62 1.81 -1.85
C LEU A 149 -1.53 2.76 -2.34
N VAL A 150 -0.57 3.13 -1.49
CA VAL A 150 0.55 4.01 -1.88
C VAL A 150 1.47 3.30 -2.87
N VAL A 151 1.84 2.05 -2.60
CA VAL A 151 2.72 1.25 -3.47
C VAL A 151 2.09 1.06 -4.85
N HIS A 152 0.83 0.65 -4.91
CA HIS A 152 0.17 0.41 -6.19
C HIS A 152 -0.24 1.69 -6.92
N ALA A 153 -0.36 2.82 -6.21
CA ALA A 153 -0.44 4.12 -6.86
C ALA A 153 0.90 4.49 -7.54
N GLU A 154 2.06 4.18 -6.94
CA GLU A 154 3.36 4.34 -7.62
C GLU A 154 3.48 3.42 -8.84
N ASP A 155 3.03 2.16 -8.72
CA ASP A 155 2.99 1.22 -9.84
C ASP A 155 2.10 1.75 -10.99
N LEU A 156 0.97 2.40 -10.66
CA LEU A 156 0.06 2.97 -11.66
C LEU A 156 0.65 4.22 -12.31
N VAL A 157 1.33 5.08 -11.56
CA VAL A 157 2.09 6.23 -12.09
C VAL A 157 3.16 5.74 -13.07
N ALA A 158 3.92 4.70 -12.72
CA ALA A 158 4.93 4.12 -13.60
C ALA A 158 4.29 3.54 -14.89
N SER A 159 3.14 2.87 -14.75
CA SER A 159 2.40 2.26 -15.86
C SER A 159 1.81 3.26 -16.85
N LEU A 160 1.45 4.46 -16.37
CA LEU A 160 0.80 5.52 -17.16
C LEU A 160 1.75 6.68 -17.50
N LYS A 161 3.07 6.48 -17.35
CA LYS A 161 4.07 7.48 -17.70
C LYS A 161 3.92 7.93 -19.16
N GLY A 162 3.74 9.24 -19.35
CA GLY A 162 3.53 9.84 -20.67
C GLY A 162 2.09 9.77 -21.19
N VAL A 163 1.16 9.20 -20.42
CA VAL A 163 -0.29 9.21 -20.71
C VAL A 163 -0.98 10.36 -19.98
N VAL A 164 -0.65 10.55 -18.71
CA VAL A 164 -1.20 11.59 -17.84
C VAL A 164 -0.08 12.20 -16.99
N ASP A 165 -0.19 13.49 -16.70
CA ASP A 165 0.79 14.16 -15.83
C ASP A 165 0.67 13.64 -14.39
N SER A 166 1.82 13.38 -13.77
CA SER A 166 1.94 12.87 -12.40
C SER A 166 3.01 13.62 -11.62
N ALA A 167 3.45 14.78 -12.11
CA ALA A 167 4.48 15.59 -11.45
C ALA A 167 3.84 16.70 -10.58
N GLY A 168 4.60 17.15 -9.57
CA GLY A 168 4.22 18.30 -8.76
C GLY A 168 2.79 18.19 -8.19
N PRO A 169 1.90 19.18 -8.42
CA PRO A 169 0.52 19.12 -7.94
C PRO A 169 -0.32 17.97 -8.51
N ALA A 170 0.03 17.45 -9.70
CA ALA A 170 -0.69 16.36 -10.38
C ALA A 170 -0.30 14.96 -9.86
N ASN A 171 0.74 14.85 -9.02
CA ASN A 171 1.15 13.57 -8.45
C ASN A 171 0.01 12.94 -7.64
N PRO A 172 -0.46 11.73 -7.96
CA PRO A 172 -1.56 11.08 -7.24
C PRO A 172 -1.17 10.53 -5.87
N ILE A 173 0.11 10.57 -5.50
CA ILE A 173 0.58 10.19 -4.18
C ILE A 173 0.46 11.37 -3.23
N ASP A 174 -0.33 11.20 -2.17
CA ASP A 174 -0.43 12.14 -1.07
C ASP A 174 0.85 12.09 -0.23
N ARG A 175 1.36 13.27 0.13
CA ARG A 175 2.65 13.39 0.81
C ARG A 175 2.62 12.83 2.23
N GLU A 176 1.50 12.99 2.93
CA GLU A 176 1.37 12.52 4.30
C GLU A 176 1.18 10.99 4.31
N ALA A 177 0.38 10.46 3.40
CA ALA A 177 0.28 9.01 3.20
C ALA A 177 1.65 8.39 2.87
N GLN A 178 2.42 9.01 1.96
CA GLN A 178 3.76 8.53 1.61
C GLN A 178 4.73 8.57 2.80
N ARG A 179 4.70 9.66 3.59
CA ARG A 179 5.51 9.80 4.80
C ARG A 179 5.20 8.70 5.82
N ILE A 180 3.92 8.51 6.15
CA ILE A 180 3.46 7.48 7.10
C ILE A 180 3.89 6.08 6.65
N VAL A 181 3.70 5.75 5.36
CA VAL A 181 4.12 4.46 4.81
C VAL A 181 5.63 4.27 4.87
N ALA A 182 6.41 5.29 4.52
CA ALA A 182 7.86 5.24 4.55
C ALA A 182 8.38 5.02 5.98
N GLU A 183 7.84 5.76 6.95
CA GLU A 183 8.21 5.63 8.37
C GLU A 183 7.82 4.27 8.95
N GLU A 184 6.62 3.76 8.64
CA GLU A 184 6.20 2.45 9.14
C GLU A 184 7.07 1.31 8.56
N LEU A 185 7.43 1.38 7.27
CA LEU A 185 8.35 0.41 6.67
C LEU A 185 9.75 0.50 7.29
N LEU A 186 10.20 1.70 7.67
CA LEU A 186 11.46 1.87 8.38
C LEU A 186 11.40 1.30 9.80
N ASP A 187 10.29 1.51 10.53
CA ASP A 187 10.05 0.96 11.87
C ASP A 187 10.13 -0.57 11.90
N ILE A 188 9.63 -1.25 10.87
CA ILE A 188 9.77 -2.72 10.71
C ILE A 188 11.26 -3.13 10.63
N VAL A 189 12.06 -2.38 9.88
CA VAL A 189 13.49 -2.67 9.71
C VAL A 189 14.28 -2.36 10.98
N VAL A 190 14.04 -1.19 11.57
CA VAL A 190 14.70 -0.75 12.80
C VAL A 190 14.37 -1.69 13.97
N THR A 191 13.12 -2.13 14.09
CA THR A 191 12.70 -3.08 15.15
C THR A 191 13.44 -4.42 15.04
N ARG A 192 13.71 -4.88 13.81
CA ARG A 192 14.44 -6.13 13.57
C ARG A 192 15.95 -5.99 13.74
N GLY A 193 16.50 -4.80 13.46
CA GLY A 193 17.94 -4.57 13.34
C GLY A 193 18.59 -3.79 14.49
N GLY A 194 17.81 -3.04 15.26
CA GLY A 194 18.29 -2.22 16.38
C GLY A 194 19.09 -0.97 15.97
N TRP A 195 18.90 -0.46 14.76
CA TRP A 195 19.57 0.76 14.27
C TRP A 195 18.73 2.01 14.47
N ASP A 196 19.40 3.16 14.49
CA ASP A 196 18.75 4.47 14.49
C ASP A 196 18.85 5.06 13.08
N LEU A 197 17.72 5.12 12.39
CA LEU A 197 17.63 5.48 10.98
C LEU A 197 16.49 6.46 10.75
N GLU A 198 16.67 7.36 9.80
CA GLU A 198 15.65 8.32 9.37
C GLU A 198 15.42 8.23 7.86
N VAL A 199 14.19 8.49 7.41
CA VAL A 199 13.84 8.56 5.99
C VAL A 199 14.23 9.92 5.40
N THR A 200 15.03 9.93 4.34
CA THR A 200 15.42 11.15 3.61
C THR A 200 14.69 11.31 2.27
N ASP A 201 14.46 10.21 1.55
CA ASP A 201 13.64 10.15 0.33
C ASP A 201 12.56 9.07 0.49
N PRO A 202 11.34 9.45 0.93
CA PRO A 202 10.24 8.50 1.16
C PRO A 202 9.92 7.62 -0.04
N GLY A 203 9.90 8.19 -1.25
CA GLY A 203 9.54 7.43 -2.45
C GLY A 203 10.63 6.43 -2.83
N LEU A 204 11.91 6.82 -2.76
CA LEU A 204 13.02 5.89 -3.02
C LEU A 204 13.06 4.79 -1.95
N TRP A 205 12.86 5.16 -0.68
CA TRP A 205 12.81 4.20 0.41
C TRP A 205 11.69 3.17 0.22
N ILE A 206 10.45 3.61 -0.06
CA ILE A 206 9.31 2.72 -0.32
C ILE A 206 9.64 1.76 -1.46
N ARG A 207 10.22 2.23 -2.57
CA ARG A 207 10.57 1.35 -3.69
C ARG A 207 11.61 0.30 -3.33
N LEU A 208 12.64 0.65 -2.55
CA LEU A 208 13.62 -0.30 -2.06
C LEU A 208 12.99 -1.30 -1.08
N ALA A 209 12.20 -0.80 -0.14
CA ALA A 209 11.55 -1.59 0.91
C ALA A 209 10.51 -2.57 0.36
N THR A 210 9.94 -2.31 -0.81
CA THR A 210 8.85 -3.11 -1.41
C THR A 210 9.26 -3.81 -2.71
N GLY A 211 10.56 -3.79 -3.04
CA GLY A 211 11.12 -4.49 -4.21
C GLY A 211 10.81 -3.86 -5.56
N ARG A 212 10.23 -2.65 -5.60
CA ARG A 212 9.99 -1.87 -6.83
C ARG A 212 11.26 -1.22 -7.38
N ALA A 213 12.31 -1.16 -6.57
CA ALA A 213 13.68 -0.85 -6.99
C ALA A 213 14.60 -2.01 -6.62
N ARG A 214 15.59 -2.29 -7.47
CA ARG A 214 16.65 -3.25 -7.11
C ARG A 214 17.46 -2.69 -5.95
N TYR A 215 17.83 -3.57 -5.02
CA TYR A 215 18.70 -3.20 -3.92
C TYR A 215 20.02 -2.63 -4.44
N ASN A 216 20.38 -1.44 -3.96
CA ASN A 216 21.61 -0.75 -4.25
C ASN A 216 22.01 0.09 -3.03
N VAL A 217 23.26 -0.02 -2.59
CA VAL A 217 23.75 0.65 -1.37
C VAL A 217 23.81 2.17 -1.49
N ASP A 218 24.07 2.70 -2.68
CA ASP A 218 24.11 4.15 -2.94
C ASP A 218 22.70 4.73 -2.93
N ASP A 219 21.74 4.04 -3.53
CA ASP A 219 20.33 4.42 -3.45
C ASP A 219 19.78 4.28 -2.04
N LEU A 220 20.23 3.27 -1.29
CA LEU A 220 19.86 3.14 0.13
C LEU A 220 20.38 4.33 0.95
N ALA A 221 21.64 4.72 0.77
CA ALA A 221 22.25 5.87 1.46
C ALA A 221 21.63 7.22 1.06
N ARG A 222 20.91 7.28 -0.06
CA ARG A 222 20.09 8.45 -0.45
C ARG A 222 18.68 8.40 0.14
N ALA A 223 18.14 7.20 0.31
CA ALA A 223 16.79 6.97 0.77
C ALA A 223 16.64 7.14 2.28
N ILE A 224 17.65 6.71 3.04
CA ILE A 224 17.68 6.74 4.50
C ILE A 224 19.05 7.21 4.99
N THR A 225 19.09 7.78 6.19
CA THR A 225 20.32 8.25 6.86
C THR A 225 20.38 7.74 8.30
N THR A 226 21.53 7.91 8.94
CA THR A 226 21.71 7.67 10.39
C THR A 226 22.01 8.99 11.08
N ASP A 227 21.57 9.15 12.33
CA ASP A 227 21.89 10.33 13.15
C ASP A 227 23.35 10.34 13.65
N TYR A 228 24.04 9.19 13.59
CA TYR A 228 25.41 9.08 14.05
C TYR A 228 26.40 9.51 12.97
N THR A 229 27.09 10.62 13.23
CA THR A 229 28.11 11.21 12.34
C THR A 229 29.30 10.30 12.00
N ALA A 230 29.45 9.17 12.69
CA ALA A 230 30.54 8.19 12.48
C ALA A 230 30.07 6.85 11.87
N GLY A 231 28.76 6.64 11.69
CA GLY A 231 28.20 5.40 11.15
C GLY A 231 27.64 5.59 9.74
N GLY A 232 28.05 4.73 8.80
CA GLY A 232 27.34 4.62 7.51
C GLY A 232 26.00 3.90 7.69
N VAL A 233 25.10 4.08 6.72
CA VAL A 233 23.85 3.31 6.66
C VAL A 233 24.19 1.80 6.62
N PRO A 234 23.57 0.96 7.48
CA PRO A 234 23.85 -0.48 7.49
C PRO A 234 23.43 -1.15 6.18
N ASP A 235 24.11 -2.24 5.84
CA ASP A 235 23.68 -3.09 4.72
C ASP A 235 22.38 -3.84 5.09
N LEU A 236 21.29 -3.44 4.44
CA LEU A 236 19.95 -4.01 4.61
C LEU A 236 19.61 -5.08 3.56
N GLY A 237 20.57 -5.55 2.75
CA GLY A 237 20.33 -6.49 1.66
C GLY A 237 19.77 -7.85 2.08
N ARG A 238 19.90 -8.23 3.37
CA ARG A 238 19.27 -9.44 3.94
C ARG A 238 17.86 -9.22 4.47
N MET A 239 17.43 -7.97 4.58
CA MET A 239 16.14 -7.57 5.15
C MET A 239 15.19 -7.00 4.10
N LEU A 240 15.71 -6.61 2.93
CA LEU A 240 14.95 -6.06 1.83
C LEU A 240 14.84 -7.06 0.66
N PRO A 241 13.70 -7.07 -0.04
CA PRO A 241 12.49 -6.31 0.27
C PRO A 241 11.73 -6.87 1.48
N ILE A 242 10.91 -6.02 2.11
CA ILE A 242 9.98 -6.38 3.20
C ILE A 242 8.76 -7.11 2.63
N LEU A 243 8.33 -6.73 1.42
CA LEU A 243 7.20 -7.29 0.67
C LEU A 243 7.65 -8.21 -0.47
#